data_AF-A0A068R2A1-F1
#
_entry.id   AF-A0A068R2A1-F1
#
_cell.length_a   1.000
_cell.length_b   1.000
_cell.length_c   1.000
_cell.angle_alpha   90.00
_cell.angle_beta   90.00
_cell.angle_gamma   90.00
#
_symmetry.space_group_name_H-M   'P 1'
#
loop_
_entity.id
_entity.type
_entity.pdbx_description
1 polymer ?
#
loop_
_entity_poly.entity_id
_entity_poly.type
_entity_poly.pdbx_seq_one_letter_code
_entity_poly.pdbx_strand_id
1 'polypeptide(L)'
;MMNTKISAWFVYLIRTQSGLLYTGITTDVTRRLIQHSTGKGAKFLRGKGPLTLVYQSPARDKGMALKMEYRVKKLSKQQKERLVINQPICLKTYLTTIDSPETLFTQSVIPAKAVITPVMTINYQVEQGK
;
A
#
# COMPACT_ATOMS: atom_id res chain seq x y z
N MET A 1 20.64 30.03 -0.37
CA MET A 1 19.60 29.25 0.36
C MET A 1 19.02 28.20 -0.58
N MET A 2 19.31 26.92 -0.37
CA MET A 2 18.73 25.85 -1.19
C MET A 2 17.32 25.54 -0.66
N ASN A 3 16.30 25.92 -1.42
CA ASN A 3 14.91 25.59 -1.13
C ASN A 3 14.65 24.14 -1.55
N THR A 4 15.11 23.19 -0.74
CA THR A 4 14.96 21.76 -1.05
C THR A 4 13.53 21.34 -0.74
N LYS A 5 12.63 21.47 -1.72
CA LYS A 5 11.25 20.98 -1.60
C LYS A 5 11.28 19.45 -1.56
N ILE A 6 11.33 18.88 -0.36
CA ILE A 6 11.19 17.42 -0.13
C ILE A 6 9.73 17.06 -0.46
N SER A 7 9.47 16.79 -1.74
CA SER A 7 8.17 16.26 -2.15
C SER A 7 8.17 14.78 -1.84
N ALA A 8 7.50 14.40 -0.74
CA ALA A 8 7.35 13.00 -0.38
C ALA A 8 6.63 12.25 -1.52
N TRP A 9 7.25 11.17 -2.00
CA TRP A 9 6.63 10.26 -2.94
C TRP A 9 6.01 9.11 -2.16
N PHE A 10 5.01 8.45 -2.75
CA PHE A 10 4.37 7.28 -2.18
C PHE A 10 4.33 6.17 -3.21
N VAL A 11 4.52 4.95 -2.74
CA VAL A 11 4.11 3.73 -3.46
C VAL A 11 2.77 3.30 -2.87
N TYR A 12 1.81 2.94 -3.71
CA TYR A 12 0.49 2.50 -3.26
C TYR A 12 0.02 1.25 -4.01
N LEU A 13 -0.85 0.49 -3.36
CA LEU A 13 -1.57 -0.63 -3.97
C LEU A 13 -3.07 -0.39 -3.91
N ILE A 14 -3.74 -0.63 -5.04
CA ILE A 14 -5.20 -0.61 -5.18
C ILE A 14 -5.68 -2.03 -5.46
N ARG A 15 -6.74 -2.45 -4.78
CA ARG A 15 -7.49 -3.67 -5.07
C ARG A 15 -8.74 -3.33 -5.89
N THR A 16 -8.94 -4.07 -6.98
CA THR A 16 -10.17 -4.00 -7.77
C THR A 16 -11.25 -4.90 -7.16
N GLN A 17 -12.51 -4.76 -7.61
CA GLN A 17 -13.60 -5.65 -7.20
C GLN A 17 -13.29 -7.14 -7.40
N SER A 18 -12.62 -7.48 -8.50
CA SER A 18 -12.18 -8.85 -8.81
C SER A 18 -10.97 -9.33 -7.99
N GLY A 19 -10.50 -8.54 -7.03
CA GLY A 19 -9.38 -8.87 -6.15
C GLY A 19 -7.99 -8.67 -6.75
N LEU A 20 -7.87 -8.16 -7.99
CA LEU A 20 -6.57 -7.87 -8.61
C LEU A 20 -5.90 -6.67 -7.94
N LEU A 21 -4.58 -6.76 -7.80
CA LEU A 21 -3.76 -5.69 -7.22
C LEU A 21 -3.05 -4.88 -8.30
N TYR A 22 -3.26 -3.58 -8.27
CA TYR A 22 -2.52 -2.59 -9.05
C TYR A 22 -1.49 -1.89 -8.16
N THR A 23 -0.30 -1.64 -8.66
CA THR A 23 0.77 -0.89 -7.96
C THR A 23 1.11 0.37 -8.74
N GLY A 24 1.20 1.50 -8.05
CA GLY A 24 1.59 2.77 -8.64
C GLY A 24 2.36 3.66 -7.67
N ILE A 25 2.83 4.80 -8.18
CA ILE A 25 3.46 5.85 -7.37
C ILE A 25 2.79 7.21 -7.60
N THR A 26 2.89 8.09 -6.61
CA THR A 26 2.30 9.44 -6.65
C THR A 26 2.84 10.29 -5.50
N THR A 27 2.74 11.61 -5.61
CA THR A 27 2.98 12.53 -4.48
C THR A 27 1.71 12.76 -3.65
N ASP A 28 0.56 12.31 -4.14
CA ASP A 28 -0.75 12.46 -3.51
C ASP A 28 -1.60 11.22 -3.82
N VAL A 29 -1.81 10.38 -2.81
CA VAL A 29 -2.50 9.08 -2.96
C VAL A 29 -4.00 9.28 -3.10
N THR A 30 -4.59 10.15 -2.29
CA THR A 30 -6.04 10.43 -2.31
C THR A 30 -6.48 10.96 -3.65
N ARG A 31 -5.80 12.00 -4.17
CA ARG A 31 -6.08 12.54 -5.51
C ARG A 31 -5.93 11.47 -6.59
N ARG A 32 -4.92 10.61 -6.48
CA ARG A 32 -4.67 9.56 -7.48
C ARG A 32 -5.72 8.46 -7.45
N LEU A 33 -6.19 8.06 -6.27
CA LEU A 33 -7.29 7.11 -6.10
C LEU A 33 -8.57 7.65 -6.76
N ILE A 34 -8.94 8.91 -6.47
CA ILE A 34 -10.10 9.57 -7.09
C ILE A 34 -9.98 9.55 -8.62
N GLN A 35 -8.82 9.94 -9.17
CA GLN A 35 -8.59 9.91 -10.62
C GLN A 35 -8.80 8.51 -11.23
N HIS A 36 -8.33 7.45 -10.56
CA HIS A 36 -8.57 6.08 -11.02
C HIS A 36 -10.06 5.72 -10.95
N SER A 37 -10.73 6.05 -9.85
CA SER A 37 -12.16 5.78 -9.66
C SER A 37 -13.04 6.51 -10.68
N THR A 38 -12.65 7.70 -11.15
CA THR A 38 -13.36 8.44 -12.20
C THR A 38 -12.88 8.10 -13.63
N GLY A 39 -12.10 7.04 -13.82
CA GLY A 39 -11.62 6.59 -15.13
C GLY A 39 -10.53 7.45 -15.79
N LYS A 40 -10.07 8.52 -15.13
CA LYS A 40 -9.02 9.45 -15.61
C LYS A 40 -7.60 9.00 -15.24
N GLY A 41 -7.48 7.90 -14.51
CA GLY A 41 -6.21 7.30 -14.10
C GLY A 41 -5.64 6.29 -15.10
N ALA A 42 -5.04 5.22 -14.58
CA ALA A 42 -4.41 4.18 -15.39
C ALA A 42 -5.45 3.46 -16.26
N LYS A 43 -5.12 3.23 -17.54
CA LYS A 43 -5.96 2.46 -18.47
C LYS A 43 -6.39 1.11 -17.89
N PHE A 44 -5.49 0.45 -17.14
CA PHE A 44 -5.78 -0.81 -16.48
C PHE A 44 -6.95 -0.72 -15.49
N LEU A 45 -7.11 0.38 -14.75
CA LEU A 45 -8.13 0.50 -13.69
C LEU A 45 -9.48 1.03 -14.19
N ARG A 46 -9.57 1.50 -15.45
CA ARG A 46 -10.83 1.98 -16.03
C ARG A 46 -11.89 0.88 -16.01
N GLY A 47 -13.06 1.18 -15.46
CA GLY A 47 -14.18 0.25 -15.36
C GLY A 47 -13.99 -0.92 -14.38
N LYS A 48 -12.91 -0.94 -13.58
CA LYS A 48 -12.64 -2.01 -12.59
C LYS A 48 -13.07 -1.66 -11.16
N GLY A 49 -13.93 -0.66 -11.02
CA GLY A 49 -14.46 -0.23 -9.74
C GLY A 49 -15.39 -1.28 -9.11
N PRO A 50 -15.67 -1.20 -7.80
CA PRO A 50 -15.05 -0.30 -6.82
C PRO A 50 -13.54 -0.55 -6.66
N LEU A 51 -12.80 0.53 -6.41
CA LEU A 51 -11.36 0.52 -6.18
C LEU A 51 -11.07 0.83 -4.72
N THR A 52 -10.29 -0.03 -4.06
CA THR A 52 -9.92 0.13 -2.66
C THR A 52 -8.43 0.35 -2.54
N LEU A 53 -8.00 1.43 -1.88
CA LEU A 53 -6.62 1.59 -1.47
C LEU A 53 -6.34 0.60 -0.34
N VAL A 54 -5.43 -0.35 -0.57
CA VAL A 54 -5.15 -1.43 0.38
C VAL A 54 -3.78 -1.34 1.03
N TYR A 55 -2.88 -0.51 0.50
CA TYR A 55 -1.57 -0.26 1.10
C TYR A 55 -0.98 1.02 0.52
N GLN A 56 -0.20 1.74 1.34
CA GLN A 56 0.69 2.79 0.88
C GLN A 56 1.95 2.87 1.75
N SER A 57 3.06 3.31 1.17
CA SER A 57 4.31 3.57 1.90
C SER A 57 4.98 4.82 1.36
N PRO A 58 5.54 5.67 2.25
CA PRO A 58 6.33 6.81 1.83
C PRO A 58 7.64 6.37 1.18
N ALA A 59 8.17 7.24 0.33
CA ALA A 59 9.44 7.14 -0.37
C ALA A 59 10.10 8.52 -0.35
N ARG A 60 11.42 8.54 -0.14
CA ARG A 60 12.20 9.78 -0.05
C ARG A 60 12.04 10.67 -1.28
N ASP A 61 12.07 10.04 -2.45
CA ASP A 61 12.07 10.71 -3.74
C ASP A 61 11.47 9.80 -4.83
N LYS A 62 11.29 10.37 -6.03
CA LYS A 62 10.73 9.69 -7.19
C LYS A 62 11.54 8.45 -7.58
N GLY A 63 12.86 8.54 -7.54
CA GLY A 63 13.75 7.45 -7.97
C GLY A 63 13.63 6.24 -7.05
N MET A 64 13.58 6.48 -5.74
CA MET A 64 13.33 5.45 -4.73
C MET A 64 11.93 4.85 -4.90
N ALA A 65 10.91 5.67 -5.13
CA ALA A 65 9.54 5.19 -5.37
C ALA A 65 9.47 4.28 -6.61
N LEU A 66 10.09 4.66 -7.73
CA LEU A 66 10.15 3.85 -8.95
C LEU A 66 10.85 2.51 -8.73
N LYS A 67 11.98 2.49 -8.01
CA LYS A 67 12.70 1.25 -7.67
C LYS A 67 11.83 0.31 -6.84
N MET A 68 11.15 0.84 -5.82
CA MET A 68 10.24 0.05 -4.98
C MET A 68 9.03 -0.44 -5.78
N GLU A 69 8.41 0.40 -6.62
CA GLU A 69 7.30 0.01 -7.49
C GLU A 69 7.69 -1.16 -8.40
N TYR A 70 8.86 -1.09 -9.05
CA TYR A 70 9.38 -2.16 -9.89
C TYR A 70 9.55 -3.47 -9.13
N ARG A 71 10.11 -3.41 -7.92
CA ARG A 71 10.29 -4.60 -7.06
C ARG A 71 8.95 -5.18 -6.64
N VAL A 72 8.00 -4.35 -6.20
CA VAL A 72 6.63 -4.81 -5.87
C VAL A 72 5.96 -5.46 -7.07
N LYS A 73 6.11 -4.92 -8.29
CA LYS A 73 5.53 -5.50 -9.50
C LYS A 73 6.03 -6.93 -9.76
N LYS A 74 7.29 -7.22 -9.45
CA LYS A 74 7.92 -8.55 -9.57
C LYS A 74 7.50 -9.56 -8.49
N LEU A 75 6.92 -9.11 -7.37
CA LEU A 75 6.45 -10.03 -6.34
C LEU A 75 5.36 -10.95 -6.89
N SER A 76 5.39 -12.20 -6.44
CA SER A 76 4.32 -13.17 -6.68
C SER A 76 3.00 -12.67 -6.08
N LYS A 77 1.87 -13.23 -6.53
CA LYS A 77 0.56 -12.90 -5.95
C LYS A 77 0.57 -13.08 -4.43
N GLN A 78 1.09 -14.20 -3.94
CA GLN A 78 1.15 -14.49 -2.50
C GLN A 78 2.01 -13.48 -1.75
N GLN A 79 3.16 -13.06 -2.30
CA GLN A 79 4.01 -12.04 -1.68
C GLN A 79 3.32 -10.67 -1.64
N LYS A 80 2.57 -10.28 -2.68
CA LYS A 80 1.77 -9.04 -2.66
C LYS A 80 0.66 -9.08 -1.61
N GLU A 81 0.00 -10.22 -1.46
CA GLU A 81 -1.02 -10.39 -0.42
C GLU A 81 -0.40 -10.31 0.98
N ARG A 82 0.77 -10.94 1.21
CA ARG A 82 1.52 -10.78 2.47
C ARG A 82 1.90 -9.32 2.75
N LEU A 83 2.32 -8.57 1.72
CA LEU A 83 2.60 -7.14 1.87
C LEU A 83 1.35 -6.37 2.35
N VAL A 84 0.19 -6.65 1.75
CA VAL A 84 -1.09 -6.04 2.13
C VAL A 84 -1.53 -6.46 3.54
N ILE A 85 -1.24 -7.69 3.96
CA ILE A 85 -1.58 -8.15 5.32
C ILE A 85 -0.65 -7.52 6.35
N ASN A 86 0.66 -7.50 6.09
CA ASN A 86 1.67 -7.08 7.06
C ASN A 86 1.73 -5.57 7.27
N GLN A 87 1.21 -4.77 6.32
CA GLN A 87 1.18 -3.30 6.38
C GLN A 87 2.52 -2.66 6.87
N PRO A 88 3.69 -3.03 6.30
CA PRO A 88 4.95 -2.48 6.77
C PRO A 88 5.01 -0.97 6.53
N ILE A 89 5.43 -0.22 7.55
CA ILE A 89 5.53 1.25 7.47
C ILE A 89 6.58 1.68 6.41
N CYS A 90 7.67 0.92 6.30
CA CYS A 90 8.76 1.18 5.35
C CYS A 90 8.86 0.05 4.33
N LEU A 91 8.33 0.29 3.13
CA LEU A 91 8.38 -0.68 2.03
C LEU A 91 9.83 -1.06 1.64
N LYS A 92 10.76 -0.11 1.71
CA LYS A 92 12.17 -0.36 1.37
C LYS A 92 12.74 -1.46 2.25
N THR A 93 12.58 -1.32 3.57
CA THR A 93 13.10 -2.28 4.55
C THR A 93 12.44 -3.63 4.35
N TYR A 94 11.11 -3.68 4.22
CA TYR A 94 10.37 -4.91 3.96
C TYR A 94 10.83 -5.65 2.70
N LEU A 95 11.02 -4.92 1.60
CA LEU A 95 11.49 -5.54 0.36
C LEU A 95 12.91 -6.10 0.53
N THR A 96 13.78 -5.45 1.30
CA THR A 96 15.11 -5.99 1.58
C THR A 96 15.04 -7.26 2.43
N THR A 97 14.13 -7.35 3.41
CA THR A 97 14.05 -8.52 4.28
C THR A 97 13.56 -9.78 3.56
N ILE A 98 12.64 -9.65 2.60
CA ILE A 98 12.11 -10.80 1.85
C ILE A 98 13.07 -11.37 0.81
N ASP A 99 14.13 -10.64 0.46
CA ASP A 99 15.20 -11.11 -0.45
C ASP A 99 16.27 -11.92 0.31
N SER A 100 16.31 -11.84 1.64
CA SER A 100 17.33 -12.51 2.44
C SER A 100 17.01 -14.01 2.62
N PRO A 101 18.01 -14.91 2.43
CA PRO A 101 17.82 -16.36 2.45
C PRO A 101 17.36 -16.93 3.81
N GLU A 102 17.44 -16.16 4.90
CA GLU A 102 16.90 -16.55 6.22
C GLU A 102 15.37 -16.71 6.22
N THR A 103 14.66 -16.15 5.23
CA THR A 103 13.20 -16.26 5.12
C THR A 103 12.73 -17.65 4.67
N LEU A 104 13.63 -18.52 4.17
CA LEU A 104 13.27 -19.87 3.74
C LEU A 104 13.02 -20.84 4.90
N PHE A 105 13.39 -20.50 6.14
CA PHE A 105 13.17 -21.38 7.30
C PHE A 105 11.83 -21.18 8.02
N THR A 106 11.09 -20.09 7.77
CA THR A 106 9.76 -19.87 8.39
C THR A 106 8.61 -20.24 7.44
N GLN A 107 8.77 -21.33 6.69
CA GLN A 107 7.64 -21.93 5.96
C GLN A 107 6.91 -23.03 6.77
N SER A 108 7.27 -23.24 8.05
CA SER A 108 6.73 -24.31 8.91
C SER A 108 5.92 -23.84 10.14
N VAL A 109 5.78 -22.53 10.42
CA VAL A 109 5.02 -22.07 11.60
C VAL A 109 3.87 -21.17 11.19
N ILE A 110 2.73 -21.79 10.90
CA ILE A 110 1.42 -21.17 11.11
C ILE A 110 1.12 -21.35 12.59
N PRO A 111 1.02 -20.30 13.43
CA PRO A 111 0.25 -20.45 14.65
C PRO A 111 -1.22 -20.46 14.23
N ALA A 112 -1.80 -21.65 14.20
CA ALA A 112 -3.23 -21.78 14.41
C ALA A 112 -3.56 -21.07 15.74
N LYS A 113 -4.52 -20.14 15.70
CA LYS A 113 -5.07 -19.35 16.81
C LYS A 113 -4.25 -18.10 17.21
N ALA A 114 -4.59 -16.98 16.57
CA ALA A 114 -4.64 -15.68 17.24
C ALA A 114 -6.10 -15.21 17.23
N VAL A 115 -6.73 -15.36 18.39
CA VAL A 115 -8.10 -15.00 18.72
C VAL A 115 -8.14 -13.49 19.00
N ILE A 116 -8.98 -12.77 18.24
CA ILE A 116 -9.81 -11.60 18.63
C ILE A 116 -9.12 -10.33 19.17
N THR A 117 -9.32 -9.19 18.48
CA THR A 117 -10.22 -8.10 18.94
C THR A 117 -10.50 -7.07 17.83
N PRO A 118 -11.68 -6.43 17.82
CA PRO A 118 -12.20 -5.66 16.69
C PRO A 118 -11.90 -4.15 16.75
N VAL A 119 -11.84 -3.54 15.56
CA VAL A 119 -12.35 -2.21 15.16
C VAL A 119 -12.33 -1.11 16.22
N MET A 120 -11.43 -0.13 16.05
CA MET A 120 -11.54 1.18 16.70
C MET A 120 -12.54 2.03 15.90
N THR A 121 -13.80 2.03 16.33
CA THR A 121 -14.81 3.00 15.89
C THR A 121 -14.45 4.36 16.47
N ILE A 122 -14.19 5.35 15.61
CA ILE A 122 -13.98 6.73 16.03
C ILE A 122 -15.37 7.38 16.14
N ASN A 123 -15.90 7.51 17.35
CA ASN A 123 -17.11 8.29 17.60
C ASN A 123 -16.73 9.78 17.71
N TYR A 124 -17.14 10.57 16.72
CA TYR A 124 -17.22 12.03 16.82
C TYR A 124 -18.37 12.39 17.76
N GLN A 125 -18.07 13.04 18.88
CA GLN A 125 -19.07 13.72 19.71
C GLN A 125 -19.13 15.18 19.23
N VAL A 126 -20.33 15.62 18.83
CA VAL A 126 -20.67 17.03 18.59
C VAL A 126 -21.19 17.58 19.92
N GLU A 127 -20.44 18.46 20.56
CA GLU A 127 -20.98 19.26 21.67
C GLU A 127 -21.96 20.29 21.11
N GLN A 128 -23.23 20.15 21.51
CA GLN A 128 -24.24 21.19 21.39
C GLN A 128 -24.10 22.12 22.59
N GLY A 129 -23.65 23.35 22.33
CA GLY A 129 -23.60 24.42 23.30
C GLY A 129 -25.02 24.90 23.65
N LYS A 130 -25.24 25.15 24.94
CA LYS A 130 -26.37 25.89 25.48
C LYS A 130 -25.82 27.15 26.15
#